data_AF-A0A974SU17-F1
#
_entry.id   AF-A0A974SU17-F1
#
_cell.length_a   1.000
_cell.length_b   1.000
_cell.length_c   1.000
_cell.angle_alpha   90.00
_cell.angle_beta   90.00
_cell.angle_gamma   90.00
#
_symmetry.space_group_name_H-M   'P 1'
#
loop_
_entity.id
_entity.type
_entity.pdbx_description
1 polymer ?
#
loop_
_entity_poly.entity_id
_entity_poly.type
_entity_poly.pdbx_seq_one_letter_code
_entity_poly.pdbx_strand_id
1 'polypeptide(L)'
;MADNPDDSLEETRAALAPTLDATAAILPLLVRPKPPRFDPGLNERWQAACKRLSSAWSERHTGDMDAIRSAIFSLLAIALESKDTNVLRLSEALASACDRLEDPTPPLRTIAALSACIECLGDYGGLEHDAFMERAAHFAGRLEASAAAAVYTRSAILDRLFVSEARDKIERLHDALSALPPDAYALKTETEDLIQQAEHLELWGIVQMGHQLLRLVTEHNDLDNDQTRAAILDLLHALDTAIDAVDV
;
A
#
# COMPACT_ATOMS: atom_id res chain seq x y z
N MET A 1 13.60 68.00 13.15
CA MET A 1 14.19 67.13 12.12
C MET A 1 13.60 65.76 12.35
N ALA A 2 12.64 65.36 11.52
CA ALA A 2 12.09 64.01 11.56
C ALA A 2 12.96 63.17 10.61
N ASP A 3 13.69 62.19 11.15
CA ASP A 3 14.37 61.17 10.34
C ASP A 3 13.32 60.43 9.54
N ASN A 4 13.43 60.52 8.21
CA ASN A 4 12.50 59.86 7.30
C ASN A 4 12.93 58.39 7.21
N PRO A 5 12.05 57.40 7.47
CA PRO A 5 12.42 55.99 7.52
C PRO A 5 12.99 55.44 6.20
N ASP A 6 12.68 56.09 5.07
CA ASP A 6 13.22 55.74 3.74
C ASP A 6 14.73 55.99 3.63
N ASP A 7 15.28 57.04 4.26
CA ASP A 7 16.72 57.32 4.21
C ASP A 7 17.51 56.19 4.91
N SER A 8 16.94 55.58 5.95
CA SER A 8 17.58 54.46 6.67
C SER A 8 17.64 53.16 5.85
N LEU A 9 16.67 52.94 4.95
CA LEU A 9 16.61 51.76 4.07
C LEU A 9 17.55 51.90 2.88
N GLU A 10 17.68 53.11 2.32
CA GLU A 10 18.66 53.40 1.29
C GLU A 10 20.09 53.33 1.85
N GLU A 11 20.33 53.85 3.06
CA GLU A 11 21.62 53.72 3.73
C GLU A 11 21.97 52.26 4.04
N THR A 12 21.03 51.45 4.51
CA THR A 12 21.29 50.00 4.73
C THR A 12 21.51 49.25 3.42
N ARG A 13 20.80 49.57 2.34
CA ARG A 13 21.09 49.01 1.00
C ARG A 13 22.46 49.42 0.50
N ALA A 14 22.84 50.68 0.66
CA ALA A 14 24.16 51.18 0.26
C ALA A 14 25.28 50.54 1.08
N ALA A 15 25.07 50.33 2.39
CA ALA A 15 26.01 49.66 3.28
C ALA A 15 26.18 48.17 2.95
N LEU A 16 25.11 47.50 2.49
CA LEU A 16 25.13 46.07 2.14
C LEU A 16 25.52 45.79 0.69
N ALA A 17 25.42 46.77 -0.21
CA ALA A 17 25.80 46.67 -1.62
C ALA A 17 27.17 46.01 -1.85
N PRO A 18 28.27 46.42 -1.18
CA PRO A 18 29.57 45.78 -1.40
C PRO A 18 29.61 44.30 -0.99
N THR A 19 28.85 43.90 0.04
CA THR A 19 28.74 42.51 0.47
C THR A 19 27.90 41.68 -0.50
N LEU A 20 26.80 42.27 -1.02
CA LEU A 20 25.96 41.64 -2.03
C LEU A 20 26.71 41.47 -3.35
N ASP A 21 27.46 42.47 -3.79
CA ASP A 21 28.28 42.41 -5.00
C ASP A 21 29.42 41.39 -4.85
N ALA A 22 30.07 41.34 -3.68
CA ALA A 22 31.07 40.31 -3.40
C ALA A 22 30.47 38.90 -3.39
N THR A 23 29.26 38.74 -2.82
CA THR A 23 28.54 37.46 -2.81
C THR A 23 28.12 37.05 -4.23
N ALA A 24 27.62 38.00 -5.03
CA ALA A 24 27.28 37.81 -6.44
C ALA A 24 28.49 37.44 -7.29
N ALA A 25 29.67 38.03 -7.02
CA ALA A 25 30.91 37.69 -7.70
C ALA A 25 31.45 36.29 -7.33
N ILE A 26 31.13 35.79 -6.12
CA ILE A 26 31.57 34.46 -5.64
C ILE A 26 30.60 33.35 -6.08
N LEU A 27 29.31 33.63 -6.23
CA LEU A 27 28.29 32.65 -6.62
C LEU A 27 28.65 31.83 -7.88
N PRO A 28 29.12 32.43 -8.99
CA PRO A 28 29.59 31.68 -10.17
C PRO A 28 30.82 30.81 -9.91
N LEU A 29 31.65 31.14 -8.92
CA LEU A 29 32.85 30.37 -8.56
C LEU A 29 32.54 29.18 -7.64
N LEU A 30 31.43 29.24 -6.91
CA LEU A 30 30.89 28.13 -6.11
C LEU A 30 30.17 27.11 -6.97
N VAL A 31 29.50 27.56 -8.04
CA VAL A 31 28.89 26.67 -9.03
C VAL A 31 29.98 26.15 -9.95
N ARG A 32 30.69 25.10 -9.53
CA ARG A 32 31.46 24.29 -10.48
C ARG A 32 30.46 23.51 -11.31
N PRO A 33 30.30 23.79 -12.62
CA PRO A 33 29.40 23.01 -13.45
C PRO A 33 29.91 21.57 -13.47
N LYS A 34 29.16 20.68 -12.82
CA LYS A 34 29.40 19.24 -12.90
C LYS A 34 29.17 18.85 -14.35
N PRO A 35 30.10 18.12 -14.99
CA PRO A 35 29.84 17.61 -16.33
C PRO A 35 28.56 16.77 -16.29
N PRO A 36 27.66 16.92 -17.29
CA PRO A 36 26.43 16.16 -17.33
C PRO A 36 26.76 14.67 -17.37
N ARG A 37 26.00 13.88 -16.62
CA ARG A 37 26.16 12.41 -16.57
C ARG A 37 25.66 11.75 -17.85
N PHE A 38 24.62 12.33 -18.43
CA PHE A 38 23.92 11.85 -19.61
C PHE A 38 24.01 12.88 -20.73
N ASP A 39 23.83 12.40 -21.96
CA ASP A 39 23.65 13.29 -23.11
C ASP A 39 22.42 14.21 -22.88
N PRO A 40 22.54 15.53 -23.10
CA PRO A 40 21.43 16.46 -22.88
C PRO A 40 20.17 16.10 -23.67
N GLY A 41 20.32 15.66 -24.93
CA GLY A 41 19.20 15.23 -25.77
C GLY A 41 18.54 13.94 -25.28
N LEU A 42 19.29 13.06 -24.62
CA LEU A 42 18.74 11.91 -23.91
C LEU A 42 17.91 12.34 -22.69
N ASN A 43 18.43 13.25 -21.86
CA ASN A 43 17.71 13.75 -20.68
C ASN A 43 16.43 14.53 -21.06
N GLU A 44 16.46 15.33 -22.12
CA GLU A 44 15.27 16.02 -22.64
C GLU A 44 14.18 15.04 -23.08
N ARG A 45 14.56 13.99 -23.82
CA ARG A 45 13.62 12.92 -24.22
C ARG A 45 13.08 12.18 -23.01
N TRP A 46 13.92 11.89 -22.01
CA TRP A 46 13.48 11.25 -20.77
C TRP A 46 12.42 12.09 -20.07
N GLN A 47 12.69 13.39 -19.85
CA GLN A 47 11.73 14.29 -19.21
C GLN A 47 10.42 14.42 -20.01
N ALA A 48 10.50 14.46 -21.34
CA ALA A 48 9.32 14.48 -22.19
C ALA A 48 8.50 13.18 -22.06
N ALA A 49 9.16 12.02 -21.99
CA ALA A 49 8.52 10.73 -21.79
C ALA A 49 7.88 10.62 -20.39
N CYS A 50 8.55 11.09 -19.33
CA CYS A 50 7.99 11.16 -17.98
C CYS A 50 6.72 12.02 -17.93
N LYS A 51 6.72 13.18 -18.60
CA LYS A 51 5.52 14.04 -18.68
C LYS A 51 4.36 13.32 -19.38
N ARG A 52 4.62 12.64 -20.49
CA ARG A 52 3.59 11.84 -21.19
C ARG A 52 3.05 10.73 -20.30
N LEU A 53 3.92 10.03 -19.59
CA LEU A 53 3.51 8.99 -18.63
C LEU A 53 2.64 9.57 -17.52
N SER A 54 3.02 10.71 -16.95
CA SER A 54 2.22 11.39 -15.91
C SER A 54 0.84 11.82 -16.40
N SER A 55 0.74 12.31 -17.65
CA SER A 55 -0.55 12.64 -18.27
C SER A 55 -1.40 11.39 -18.47
N ALA A 56 -0.84 10.34 -19.08
CA ALA A 56 -1.53 9.07 -19.30
C ALA A 56 -2.00 8.43 -17.98
N TRP A 57 -1.20 8.53 -16.92
CA TRP A 57 -1.55 8.00 -15.59
C TRP A 57 -2.72 8.75 -14.94
N SER A 58 -2.79 10.07 -15.18
CA SER A 58 -3.86 10.92 -14.65
C SER A 58 -5.19 10.66 -15.36
N GLU A 59 -5.14 10.36 -16.66
CA GLU A 59 -6.31 10.06 -17.52
C GLU A 59 -6.70 8.57 -17.53
N ARG A 60 -6.04 7.73 -16.71
CA ARG A 60 -6.21 6.27 -16.71
C ARG A 60 -7.64 5.77 -16.47
N HIS A 61 -8.48 6.58 -15.82
CA HIS A 61 -9.88 6.23 -15.53
C HIS A 61 -10.84 6.55 -16.69
N THR A 62 -10.35 7.31 -17.68
CA THR A 62 -11.16 7.83 -18.80
C THR A 62 -10.74 7.29 -20.16
N GLY A 63 -9.59 6.60 -20.23
CA GLY A 63 -9.01 6.08 -21.48
C GLY A 63 -8.51 4.65 -21.34
N ASP A 64 -7.97 4.12 -22.44
CA ASP A 64 -7.37 2.79 -22.50
C ASP A 64 -5.96 2.78 -21.87
N MET A 65 -5.60 1.65 -21.25
CA MET A 65 -4.29 1.40 -20.63
C MET A 65 -3.13 1.42 -21.65
N ASP A 66 -3.44 1.30 -22.93
CA ASP A 66 -2.49 1.38 -24.04
C ASP A 66 -1.63 2.66 -24.03
N ALA A 67 -2.19 3.80 -23.62
CA ALA A 67 -1.45 5.05 -23.53
C ALA A 67 -0.34 4.99 -22.46
N ILE A 68 -0.62 4.35 -21.32
CA ILE A 68 0.34 4.15 -20.23
C ILE A 68 1.44 3.19 -20.69
N ARG A 69 1.07 2.06 -21.30
CA ARG A 69 2.01 1.07 -21.80
C ARG A 69 2.97 1.65 -22.85
N SER A 70 2.43 2.43 -23.79
CA SER A 70 3.21 3.15 -24.81
C SER A 70 4.20 4.15 -24.21
N ALA A 71 3.78 4.90 -23.18
CA ALA A 71 4.65 5.83 -22.47
C ALA A 71 5.79 5.11 -21.71
N ILE A 72 5.50 3.98 -21.07
CA ILE A 72 6.51 3.16 -20.37
C ILE A 72 7.51 2.55 -21.37
N PHE A 73 7.05 2.02 -22.52
CA PHE A 73 7.97 1.52 -23.55
C PHE A 73 8.86 2.62 -24.13
N SER A 74 8.35 3.85 -24.23
CA SER A 74 9.18 4.99 -24.62
C SER A 74 10.30 5.26 -23.61
N LEU A 75 10.02 5.16 -22.30
CA LEU A 75 11.06 5.27 -21.26
C LEU A 75 12.06 4.12 -21.33
N LEU A 76 11.60 2.88 -21.56
CA LEU A 76 12.48 1.72 -21.68
C LEU A 76 13.44 1.85 -22.88
N ALA A 77 12.97 2.35 -24.02
CA ALA A 77 13.82 2.63 -25.17
C ALA A 77 14.93 3.64 -24.84
N ILE A 78 14.60 4.72 -24.15
CA ILE A 78 15.58 5.74 -23.70
C ILE A 78 16.56 5.13 -22.68
N ALA A 79 16.06 4.29 -21.78
CA ALA A 79 16.88 3.61 -20.78
C ALA A 79 17.94 2.71 -21.42
N LEU A 80 17.58 1.95 -22.46
CA LEU A 80 18.53 1.14 -23.23
C LEU A 80 19.63 1.99 -23.88
N GLU A 81 19.28 3.16 -24.43
CA GLU A 81 20.25 4.09 -25.01
C GLU A 81 21.18 4.72 -23.97
N SER A 82 20.70 4.90 -22.73
CA SER A 82 21.47 5.52 -21.63
C SER A 82 22.66 4.68 -21.18
N LYS A 83 22.60 3.35 -21.41
CA LYS A 83 23.59 2.35 -20.94
C LYS A 83 23.81 2.38 -19.42
N ASP A 84 22.86 2.91 -18.66
CA ASP A 84 22.88 2.92 -17.20
C ASP A 84 21.97 1.83 -16.63
N THR A 85 22.53 0.97 -15.79
CA THR A 85 21.83 -0.17 -15.20
C THR A 85 20.66 0.23 -14.30
N ASN A 86 20.75 1.36 -13.58
CA ASN A 86 19.68 1.80 -12.69
C ASN A 86 18.50 2.40 -13.48
N VAL A 87 18.80 3.13 -14.55
CA VAL A 87 17.77 3.66 -15.47
C VAL A 87 17.03 2.49 -16.12
N LEU A 88 17.78 1.49 -16.63
CA LEU A 88 17.19 0.29 -17.24
C LEU A 88 16.33 -0.49 -16.25
N ARG A 89 16.87 -0.79 -15.06
CA ARG A 89 16.14 -1.51 -14.00
C ARG A 89 14.84 -0.81 -13.61
N LEU A 90 14.86 0.52 -13.45
CA LEU A 90 13.65 1.28 -13.13
C LEU A 90 12.59 1.17 -14.23
N SER A 91 13.00 1.29 -15.50
CA SER A 91 12.08 1.17 -16.63
C SER A 91 11.51 -0.25 -16.79
N GLU A 92 12.31 -1.29 -16.53
CA GLU A 92 11.84 -2.68 -16.50
C GLU A 92 10.84 -2.91 -15.36
N ALA A 93 11.16 -2.44 -14.15
CA ALA A 93 10.28 -2.55 -12.99
C ALA A 93 8.93 -1.84 -13.22
N LEU A 94 8.94 -0.68 -13.89
CA LEU A 94 7.73 0.02 -14.32
C LEU A 94 6.89 -0.81 -15.28
N ALA A 95 7.52 -1.43 -16.29
CA ALA A 95 6.84 -2.28 -17.25
C ALA A 95 6.20 -3.49 -16.55
N SER A 96 6.98 -4.22 -15.73
CA SER A 96 6.47 -5.39 -15.00
C SER A 96 5.34 -5.05 -14.03
N ALA A 97 5.39 -3.89 -13.36
CA ALA A 97 4.31 -3.43 -12.51
C ALA A 97 3.08 -2.99 -13.33
N CYS A 98 3.27 -2.43 -14.52
CA CYS A 98 2.20 -2.03 -15.43
C CYS A 98 1.43 -3.25 -15.97
N ASP A 99 2.09 -4.37 -16.23
CA ASP A 99 1.43 -5.60 -16.69
C ASP A 99 0.35 -6.08 -15.70
N ARG A 100 0.55 -5.83 -14.40
CA ARG A 100 -0.43 -6.15 -13.34
C ARG A 100 -1.70 -5.31 -13.39
N LEU A 101 -1.73 -4.24 -14.19
CA LEU A 101 -2.93 -3.43 -14.39
C LEU A 101 -3.91 -4.06 -15.38
N GLU A 102 -3.49 -5.08 -16.11
CA GLU A 102 -4.37 -5.86 -17.00
C GLU A 102 -5.24 -6.87 -16.23
N ASP A 103 -4.93 -7.12 -14.96
CA ASP A 103 -5.75 -7.96 -14.09
C ASP A 103 -7.17 -7.37 -13.96
N PRO A 104 -8.24 -8.20 -13.90
CA PRO A 104 -9.61 -7.72 -13.70
C PRO A 104 -9.80 -6.85 -12.45
N THR A 105 -8.94 -7.04 -11.45
CA THR A 105 -8.87 -6.20 -10.25
C THR A 105 -7.40 -5.96 -9.90
N PRO A 106 -6.80 -4.87 -10.41
CA PRO A 106 -5.39 -4.59 -10.19
C PRO A 106 -5.09 -4.40 -8.70
N PRO A 107 -3.97 -4.96 -8.19
CA PRO A 107 -3.63 -4.80 -6.78
C PRO A 107 -3.42 -3.34 -6.38
N LEU A 108 -4.10 -2.90 -5.31
CA LEU A 108 -3.99 -1.51 -4.81
C LEU A 108 -2.54 -1.10 -4.50
N ARG A 109 -1.73 -2.03 -3.98
CA ARG A 109 -0.30 -1.79 -3.73
C ARG A 109 0.48 -1.45 -5.00
N THR A 110 0.11 -2.05 -6.13
CA THR A 110 0.77 -1.82 -7.42
C THR A 110 0.36 -0.47 -7.97
N ILE A 111 -0.93 -0.11 -7.90
CA ILE A 111 -1.41 1.23 -8.23
C ILE A 111 -0.70 2.30 -7.38
N ALA A 112 -0.53 2.06 -6.08
CA ALA A 112 0.17 2.97 -5.18
C ALA A 112 1.67 3.09 -5.51
N ALA A 113 2.34 1.98 -5.79
CA ALA A 113 3.75 1.98 -6.18
C ALA A 113 3.98 2.72 -7.50
N LEU A 114 3.14 2.47 -8.51
CA LEU A 114 3.17 3.16 -9.80
C LEU A 114 2.91 4.66 -9.63
N SER A 115 1.87 5.04 -8.89
CA SER A 115 1.54 6.45 -8.65
C SER A 115 2.71 7.21 -8.03
N ALA A 116 3.31 6.65 -6.96
CA ALA A 116 4.44 7.27 -6.28
C ALA A 116 5.68 7.38 -7.18
N CYS A 117 5.96 6.34 -7.99
CA CYS A 117 7.07 6.38 -8.92
C CYS A 117 6.86 7.42 -10.04
N ILE A 118 5.67 7.45 -10.65
CA ILE A 118 5.34 8.35 -11.75
C ILE A 118 5.37 9.82 -11.29
N GLU A 119 4.87 10.09 -10.08
CA GLU A 119 4.96 11.41 -9.47
C GLU A 119 6.43 11.84 -9.30
N CYS A 120 7.28 10.96 -8.75
CA CYS A 120 8.70 11.26 -8.57
C CYS A 120 9.45 11.47 -9.90
N LEU A 121 9.05 10.78 -10.97
CA LEU A 121 9.62 10.96 -12.31
C LEU A 121 9.29 12.32 -12.93
N GLY A 122 8.27 13.02 -12.42
CA GLY A 122 7.90 14.37 -12.83
C GLY A 122 8.82 15.48 -12.30
N ASP A 123 9.76 15.16 -11.41
CA ASP A 123 10.66 16.14 -10.80
C ASP A 123 11.60 16.80 -11.81
N TYR A 124 12.02 18.04 -11.48
CA TYR A 124 12.93 18.82 -12.31
C TYR A 124 14.29 18.13 -12.51
N GLY A 125 14.88 18.28 -13.70
CA GLY A 125 16.24 17.78 -14.00
C GLY A 125 16.30 16.35 -14.53
N GLY A 126 15.23 15.55 -14.39
CA GLY A 126 15.14 14.20 -14.97
C GLY A 126 16.29 13.29 -14.51
N LEU A 127 16.99 12.69 -15.45
CA LEU A 127 18.16 11.82 -15.18
C LEU A 127 19.30 12.56 -14.48
N GLU A 128 19.37 13.88 -14.66
CA GLU A 128 20.40 14.72 -14.05
C GLU A 128 20.07 15.15 -12.61
N HIS A 129 18.89 14.84 -12.09
CA HIS A 129 18.56 15.13 -10.69
C HIS A 129 19.56 14.45 -9.74
N ASP A 130 20.07 15.18 -8.75
CA ASP A 130 21.17 14.70 -7.88
C ASP A 130 20.82 13.38 -7.17
N ALA A 131 19.60 13.28 -6.63
CA ALA A 131 19.08 12.07 -5.98
C ALA A 131 18.50 11.02 -6.94
N PHE A 132 18.66 11.16 -8.27
CA PHE A 132 18.01 10.27 -9.23
C PHE A 132 18.35 8.80 -8.99
N MET A 133 19.62 8.47 -8.74
CA MET A 133 20.06 7.07 -8.61
C MET A 133 19.46 6.37 -7.38
N GLU A 134 19.42 7.09 -6.25
CA GLU A 134 18.84 6.58 -5.00
C GLU A 134 17.32 6.37 -5.15
N ARG A 135 16.65 7.33 -5.78
CA ARG A 135 15.22 7.26 -6.08
C ARG A 135 14.91 6.13 -7.05
N ALA A 136 15.66 5.99 -8.13
CA ALA A 136 15.50 4.93 -9.11
C ALA A 136 15.63 3.55 -8.46
N ALA A 137 16.65 3.34 -7.62
CA ALA A 137 16.82 2.09 -6.90
C ALA A 137 15.67 1.82 -5.91
N HIS A 138 15.23 2.84 -5.16
CA HIS A 138 14.13 2.73 -4.22
C HIS A 138 12.81 2.37 -4.91
N PHE A 139 12.44 3.10 -5.97
CA PHE A 139 11.19 2.87 -6.68
C PHE A 139 11.22 1.57 -7.49
N ALA A 140 12.34 1.21 -8.11
CA ALA A 140 12.49 -0.09 -8.77
C ALA A 140 12.22 -1.24 -7.79
N GLY A 141 12.84 -1.23 -6.61
CA GLY A 141 12.61 -2.27 -5.60
C GLY A 141 11.15 -2.34 -5.12
N ARG A 142 10.49 -1.19 -4.95
CA ARG A 142 9.06 -1.15 -4.59
C ARG A 142 8.16 -1.69 -5.69
N LEU A 143 8.43 -1.34 -6.95
CA LEU A 143 7.68 -1.80 -8.11
C LEU A 143 7.84 -3.31 -8.30
N GLU A 144 9.08 -3.82 -8.25
CA GLU A 144 9.42 -5.24 -8.29
C GLU A 144 8.68 -6.03 -7.22
N ALA A 145 8.72 -5.56 -5.96
CA ALA A 145 8.01 -6.21 -4.86
C ALA A 145 6.49 -6.21 -5.08
N SER A 146 5.93 -5.13 -5.62
CA SER A 146 4.49 -5.06 -5.91
C SER A 146 4.07 -6.00 -7.03
N ALA A 147 4.91 -6.15 -8.06
CA ALA A 147 4.67 -6.99 -9.21
C ALA A 147 4.80 -8.48 -8.88
N ALA A 148 5.81 -8.85 -8.08
CA ALA A 148 6.07 -10.23 -7.69
C ALA A 148 5.05 -10.79 -6.67
N ALA A 149 4.37 -9.92 -5.94
CA ALA A 149 3.51 -10.37 -4.86
C ALA A 149 2.16 -10.93 -5.36
N ALA A 150 1.65 -11.94 -4.67
CA ALA A 150 0.44 -12.69 -5.03
C ALA A 150 -0.82 -11.79 -5.10
N VAL A 151 -1.73 -12.09 -6.03
CA VAL A 151 -2.98 -11.33 -6.27
C VAL A 151 -3.84 -11.22 -5.01
N TYR A 152 -3.86 -12.27 -4.19
CA TYR A 152 -4.51 -12.29 -2.88
C TYR A 152 -3.45 -12.52 -1.80
N THR A 153 -3.39 -11.61 -0.83
CA THR A 153 -2.62 -11.82 0.39
C THR A 153 -3.60 -11.64 1.54
N ARG A 154 -3.96 -12.75 2.19
CA ARG A 154 -4.81 -12.74 3.38
C ARG A 154 -4.21 -11.78 4.41
N SER A 155 -5.01 -10.88 4.95
CA SER A 155 -4.51 -9.84 5.85
C SER A 155 -4.31 -10.44 7.24
N ALA A 156 -3.06 -10.60 7.66
CA ALA A 156 -2.72 -11.05 9.01
C ALA A 156 -3.33 -10.15 10.11
N ILE A 157 -3.62 -8.88 9.81
CA ILE A 157 -4.31 -7.98 10.74
C ILE A 157 -5.79 -8.37 10.88
N LEU A 158 -6.46 -8.69 9.76
CA LEU A 158 -7.85 -9.13 9.80
C LEU A 158 -7.98 -10.49 10.49
N ASP A 159 -7.00 -11.37 10.29
CA ASP A 159 -6.95 -12.67 10.96
C ASP A 159 -6.80 -12.52 12.47
N ARG A 160 -5.89 -11.66 12.93
CA ARG A 160 -5.72 -11.38 14.37
C ARG A 160 -6.96 -10.75 14.99
N LEU A 161 -7.61 -9.83 14.28
CA LEU A 161 -8.85 -9.21 14.75
C LEU A 161 -9.96 -10.25 14.89
N PHE A 162 -10.12 -11.09 13.87
CA PHE A 162 -11.06 -12.21 13.93
C PHE A 162 -10.76 -13.16 15.09
N VAL A 163 -9.50 -13.57 15.28
CA VAL A 163 -9.11 -14.47 16.37
C VAL A 163 -9.43 -13.86 17.74
N SER A 164 -9.20 -12.56 17.94
CA SER A 164 -9.54 -11.91 19.23
C SER A 164 -11.04 -11.89 19.47
N GLU A 165 -11.83 -11.47 18.47
CA GLU A 165 -13.29 -11.44 18.58
C GLU A 165 -13.89 -12.84 18.75
N ALA A 166 -13.35 -13.84 18.04
CA ALA A 166 -13.81 -15.21 18.11
C ALA A 166 -13.54 -15.86 19.48
N ARG A 167 -12.41 -15.52 20.13
CA ARG A 167 -12.13 -15.95 21.52
C ARG A 167 -13.14 -15.38 22.50
N ASP A 168 -13.43 -14.07 22.41
CA ASP A 168 -14.45 -13.43 23.25
C ASP A 168 -15.82 -14.10 23.05
N LYS A 169 -16.16 -14.48 21.81
CA LYS A 169 -17.41 -15.20 21.50
C LYS A 169 -17.43 -16.61 22.08
N ILE A 170 -16.32 -17.37 21.98
CA ILE A 170 -16.21 -18.70 22.60
C ILE A 170 -16.39 -18.63 24.11
N GLU A 171 -15.79 -17.64 24.78
CA GLU A 171 -15.96 -17.45 26.22
C GLU A 171 -17.43 -17.21 26.57
N ARG A 172 -18.13 -16.36 25.83
CA ARG A 172 -19.58 -16.14 26.00
C ARG A 172 -20.42 -17.39 25.75
N LEU A 173 -20.04 -18.23 24.78
CA LEU A 173 -20.72 -19.51 24.53
C LEU A 173 -20.54 -20.47 25.71
N HIS A 174 -19.35 -20.51 26.32
CA HIS A 174 -19.10 -21.27 27.54
C HIS A 174 -19.91 -20.76 28.74
N ASP A 175 -20.00 -19.44 28.91
CA ASP A 175 -20.81 -18.81 29.95
C ASP A 175 -22.31 -19.10 29.76
N ALA A 176 -22.81 -18.97 28.53
CA ALA A 176 -24.20 -19.26 28.18
C ALA A 176 -24.57 -20.74 28.45
N LEU A 177 -23.66 -21.67 28.15
CA LEU A 177 -23.84 -23.09 28.46
C LEU A 177 -23.74 -23.42 29.97
N SER A 178 -23.09 -22.55 30.74
CA SER A 178 -22.90 -22.71 32.18
C SER A 178 -23.97 -22.01 33.02
N ALA A 179 -24.84 -21.20 32.41
CA ALA A 179 -25.99 -20.59 33.04
C ALA A 179 -27.01 -21.65 33.51
N LEU A 180 -27.82 -21.32 34.52
CA LEU A 180 -28.91 -22.18 35.00
C LEU A 180 -30.27 -21.46 34.88
N PRO A 181 -31.14 -21.85 33.93
CA PRO A 181 -30.90 -22.83 32.87
C PRO A 181 -29.92 -22.29 31.79
N PRO A 182 -29.34 -23.16 30.94
CA PRO A 182 -28.48 -22.75 29.83
C PRO A 182 -29.19 -21.75 28.91
N ASP A 183 -28.47 -20.70 28.50
CA ASP A 183 -29.03 -19.64 27.65
C ASP A 183 -28.96 -20.05 26.17
N ALA A 184 -30.01 -20.75 25.72
CA ALA A 184 -30.14 -21.17 24.33
C ALA A 184 -30.15 -20.00 23.33
N TYR A 185 -30.66 -18.83 23.73
CA TYR A 185 -30.73 -17.66 22.87
C TYR A 185 -29.35 -17.04 22.66
N ALA A 186 -28.58 -16.89 23.75
CA ALA A 186 -27.19 -16.43 23.68
C ALA A 186 -26.32 -17.41 22.88
N LEU A 187 -26.45 -18.73 23.12
CA LEU A 187 -25.73 -19.75 22.36
C LEU A 187 -26.00 -19.64 20.86
N LYS A 188 -27.26 -19.47 20.46
CA LYS A 188 -27.63 -19.32 19.06
C LYS A 188 -27.05 -18.03 18.45
N THR A 189 -27.27 -16.90 19.11
CA THR A 189 -26.90 -15.57 18.60
C THR A 189 -25.38 -15.45 18.44
N GLU A 190 -24.60 -15.83 19.45
CA GLU A 190 -23.14 -15.75 19.38
C GLU A 190 -22.56 -16.70 18.33
N THR A 191 -23.19 -17.86 18.11
CA THR A 191 -22.80 -18.80 17.05
C THR A 191 -23.11 -18.25 15.65
N GLU A 192 -24.29 -17.66 15.44
CA GLU A 192 -24.68 -17.04 14.16
C GLU A 192 -23.72 -15.90 13.78
N ASP A 193 -23.39 -15.03 14.74
CA ASP A 193 -22.41 -13.97 14.52
C ASP A 193 -21.02 -14.52 14.17
N LEU A 194 -20.56 -15.57 14.89
CA LEU A 194 -19.27 -16.20 14.62
C LEU A 194 -19.21 -16.79 13.20
N ILE A 195 -20.30 -17.43 12.75
CA ILE A 195 -20.44 -17.93 11.38
C ILE A 195 -20.33 -16.78 10.39
N GLN A 196 -21.08 -15.70 10.58
CA GLN A 196 -21.09 -14.56 9.66
C GLN A 196 -19.70 -13.93 9.53
N GLN A 197 -18.98 -13.77 10.63
CA GLN A 197 -17.61 -13.25 10.62
C GLN A 197 -16.65 -14.21 9.90
N ALA A 198 -16.75 -15.51 10.16
CA ALA A 198 -15.93 -16.53 9.51
C ALA A 198 -16.19 -16.63 8.00
N GLU A 199 -17.44 -16.47 7.56
CA GLU A 199 -17.81 -16.45 6.14
C GLU A 199 -17.15 -15.29 5.39
N HIS A 200 -17.08 -14.10 6.00
CA HIS A 200 -16.45 -12.93 5.37
C HIS A 200 -14.94 -13.12 5.14
N LEU A 201 -14.31 -14.01 5.91
CA LEU A 201 -12.90 -14.39 5.80
C LEU A 201 -12.69 -15.74 5.10
N GLU A 202 -13.75 -16.33 4.55
CA GLU A 202 -13.72 -17.63 3.87
C GLU A 202 -13.18 -18.77 4.75
N LEU A 203 -13.39 -18.67 6.06
CA LEU A 203 -12.96 -19.66 7.06
C LEU A 203 -13.96 -20.83 7.13
N TRP A 204 -14.11 -21.55 6.02
CA TRP A 204 -15.16 -22.55 5.84
C TRP A 204 -15.15 -23.67 6.89
N GLY A 205 -13.99 -24.04 7.44
CA GLY A 205 -13.91 -25.00 8.54
C GLY A 205 -14.68 -24.55 9.77
N ILE A 206 -14.48 -23.28 10.18
CA ILE A 206 -15.15 -22.67 11.33
C ILE A 206 -16.64 -22.49 11.04
N VAL A 207 -17.00 -22.07 9.82
CA VAL A 207 -18.40 -21.97 9.37
C VAL A 207 -19.15 -23.29 9.53
N GLN A 208 -18.55 -24.41 9.08
CA GLN A 208 -19.17 -25.73 9.21
C GLN A 208 -19.34 -26.16 10.68
N MET A 209 -18.34 -25.90 11.52
CA MET A 209 -18.43 -26.19 12.96
C MET A 209 -19.51 -25.34 13.65
N GLY A 210 -19.64 -24.06 13.32
CA GLY A 210 -20.72 -23.20 13.80
C GLY A 210 -22.11 -23.73 13.42
N HIS A 211 -22.30 -24.16 12.16
CA HIS A 211 -23.56 -24.78 11.75
C HIS A 211 -23.86 -26.09 12.49
N GLN A 212 -22.84 -26.89 12.84
CA GLN A 212 -23.02 -28.08 13.65
C GLN A 212 -23.46 -27.72 15.08
N LEU A 213 -22.86 -26.67 15.67
CA LEU A 213 -23.26 -26.15 16.97
C LEU A 213 -24.73 -25.68 16.96
N LEU A 214 -25.15 -24.91 15.95
CA LEU A 214 -26.56 -24.48 15.81
C LEU A 214 -27.56 -25.64 15.73
N ARG A 215 -27.17 -26.80 15.16
CA ARG A 215 -28.03 -27.99 15.13
C ARG A 215 -28.20 -28.63 16.51
N LEU A 216 -27.24 -28.45 17.41
CA LEU A 216 -27.33 -28.92 18.78
C LEU A 216 -28.15 -27.96 19.65
N VAL A 217 -28.06 -26.65 19.40
CA VAL A 217 -28.79 -25.59 20.14
C VAL A 217 -30.18 -25.33 19.52
N THR A 218 -30.93 -26.40 19.26
CA THR A 218 -32.32 -26.27 18.75
C THR A 218 -33.32 -26.38 19.88
N GLU A 219 -34.50 -25.78 19.71
CA GLU A 219 -35.61 -25.84 20.69
C GLU A 219 -36.05 -27.27 21.06
N HIS A 220 -35.67 -28.26 20.26
CA HIS A 220 -36.04 -29.67 20.43
C HIS A 220 -35.02 -30.45 21.27
N ASN A 221 -33.84 -29.89 21.53
CA ASN A 221 -32.81 -30.54 22.33
C ASN A 221 -32.85 -30.00 23.76
N ASP A 222 -32.83 -30.92 24.72
CA ASP A 222 -32.62 -30.59 26.12
C ASP A 222 -31.14 -30.25 26.34
N LEU A 223 -30.86 -28.99 26.67
CA LEU A 223 -29.50 -28.50 26.94
C LEU A 223 -29.00 -28.89 28.33
N ASP A 224 -29.91 -29.23 29.25
CA ASP A 224 -29.56 -29.77 30.57
C ASP A 224 -29.24 -31.27 30.51
N ASN A 225 -29.47 -31.92 29.37
CA ASN A 225 -29.04 -33.29 29.14
C ASN A 225 -27.51 -33.37 29.02
N ASP A 226 -26.90 -34.17 29.91
CA ASP A 226 -25.45 -34.41 29.97
C ASP A 226 -24.83 -34.78 28.60
N GLN A 227 -25.54 -35.54 27.77
CA GLN A 227 -25.05 -35.96 26.46
C GLN A 227 -25.04 -34.79 25.47
N THR A 228 -26.10 -33.98 25.44
CA THR A 228 -26.16 -32.77 24.60
C THR A 228 -25.09 -31.78 25.02
N ARG A 229 -24.96 -31.57 26.34
CA ARG A 229 -23.99 -30.65 26.92
C ARG A 229 -22.55 -31.06 26.61
N ALA A 230 -22.23 -32.36 26.74
CA ALA A 230 -20.92 -32.89 26.35
C ALA A 230 -20.61 -32.67 24.86
N ALA A 231 -21.58 -32.95 23.97
CA ALA A 231 -21.41 -32.75 22.54
C ALA A 231 -21.18 -31.27 22.16
N ILE A 232 -21.87 -30.34 22.84
CA ILE A 232 -21.64 -28.90 22.67
C ILE A 232 -20.23 -28.52 23.13
N LEU A 233 -19.80 -28.99 24.30
CA LEU A 233 -18.46 -28.70 24.84
C LEU A 233 -17.34 -29.22 23.91
N ASP A 234 -17.48 -30.41 23.34
CA ASP A 234 -16.53 -30.96 22.38
C ASP A 234 -16.43 -30.10 21.12
N LEU A 235 -17.56 -29.58 20.63
CA LEU A 235 -17.62 -28.66 19.48
C LEU A 235 -16.99 -27.30 19.78
N LEU A 236 -17.22 -26.75 20.98
CA LEU A 236 -16.57 -25.51 21.41
C LEU A 236 -15.05 -25.68 21.50
N HIS A 237 -14.56 -26.82 22.02
CA HIS A 237 -13.13 -27.10 22.06
C HIS A 237 -12.51 -27.26 20.65
N ALA A 238 -13.23 -27.90 19.73
CA ALA A 238 -12.81 -28.00 18.33
C ALA A 238 -12.75 -26.62 17.65
N LEU A 239 -13.73 -25.75 17.92
CA LEU A 239 -13.74 -24.36 17.44
C LEU A 239 -12.55 -23.57 17.97
N ASP A 240 -12.26 -23.67 19.27
CA ASP A 240 -11.12 -23.00 19.92
C ASP A 240 -9.79 -23.39 19.25
N THR A 241 -9.59 -24.69 19.05
CA THR A 241 -8.41 -25.23 18.34
C THR A 241 -8.31 -24.72 16.90
N ALA A 242 -9.44 -24.62 16.20
CA ALA A 242 -9.47 -24.16 14.82
C ALA A 242 -9.21 -22.65 14.70
N ILE A 243 -9.68 -21.86 15.67
CA ILE A 243 -9.43 -20.42 15.75
C ILE A 243 -7.95 -20.15 16.07
N ASP A 244 -7.35 -20.89 16.99
CA ASP A 244 -5.91 -20.78 17.28
C ASP A 244 -5.03 -21.08 16.06
N ALA A 245 -5.46 -21.98 15.17
CA ALA A 245 -4.76 -22.30 13.94
C ALA A 245 -4.82 -21.17 12.88
N VAL A 246 -5.68 -20.16 13.05
CA VAL A 246 -5.77 -19.00 12.15
C VAL A 246 -4.70 -17.93 12.45
N ASP A 247 -4.14 -17.90 13.66
CA ASP A 247 -3.09 -16.94 14.07
C ASP A 247 -1.65 -17.37 13.69
N VAL A 248 -1.51 -18.33 12.76
CA VAL A 248 -0.22 -18.89 12.26
C VAL A 248 0.17 -18.27 10.93
#